data_AF-A0A4U1B320-F1
#
_entry.id   AF-A0A4U1B320-F1
#
_cell.length_a   1.000
_cell.length_b   1.000
_cell.length_c   1.000
_cell.angle_alpha   90.00
_cell.angle_beta   90.00
_cell.angle_gamma   90.00
#
_symmetry.space_group_name_H-M   'P 1'
#
loop_
_entity.id
_entity.type
_entity.pdbx_description
1 polymer ?
#
loop_
_entity_poly.entity_id
_entity_poly.type
_entity_poly.pdbx_seq_one_letter_code
_entity_poly.pdbx_strand_id
1 'polypeptide(L)'
;MKHLKQLCLTACFLVFSSFSFAAVIPGQSDYIENEDGSVTFIFDLVSADIEGEGMGLSFSYFGLELIATSQAIVIQDFPANGGLGVDSNSDGDNLASGDVLILSFNEFVTITAMSFNGLMGQDGHQEMADGLVLVGGNILDTADYSMVGSALDMPMAGTAFTIAGATNQFTGYLESVTLFIGEPPQGIPEPGTLLLFAGAIFGLFGIRRFHQRGR
;
A
#
# COMPACT_ATOMS: atom_id res chain seq x y z
N MET A 1 32.35 12.43 -44.10
CA MET A 1 31.63 11.19 -43.69
C MET A 1 32.02 10.64 -42.31
N LYS A 2 33.28 10.69 -41.87
CA LYS A 2 33.69 10.18 -40.54
C LYS A 2 33.08 10.98 -39.37
N HIS A 3 33.03 12.30 -39.47
CA HIS A 3 32.48 13.17 -38.41
C HIS A 3 30.95 13.07 -38.26
N LEU A 4 30.21 12.78 -39.33
CA LEU A 4 28.76 12.59 -39.29
C LEU A 4 28.38 11.31 -38.52
N LYS A 5 29.18 10.24 -38.66
CA LYS A 5 28.98 8.98 -37.91
C LYS A 5 29.27 9.15 -36.42
N GLN A 6 30.27 9.96 -36.05
CA GLN A 6 30.55 10.26 -34.65
C GLN A 6 29.43 11.10 -34.02
N LEU A 7 28.87 12.07 -34.76
CA LEU A 7 27.78 12.92 -34.27
C LEU A 7 26.48 12.12 -34.01
N CYS A 8 26.12 11.19 -34.90
CA CYS A 8 24.95 10.32 -34.70
C CYS A 8 25.12 9.39 -33.50
N LEU A 9 26.33 8.90 -33.24
CA LEU A 9 26.59 8.02 -32.09
C LEU A 9 26.45 8.77 -30.76
N THR A 10 26.96 10.01 -30.69
CA THR A 10 26.85 10.87 -29.49
C THR A 10 25.41 11.33 -29.24
N ALA A 11 24.64 11.61 -30.30
CA ALA A 11 23.23 11.96 -30.18
C ALA A 11 22.38 10.79 -29.67
N CYS A 12 22.66 9.54 -30.10
CA CYS A 12 21.98 8.37 -29.54
C CYS A 12 22.29 8.16 -28.04
N PHE A 13 23.51 8.43 -27.59
CA PHE A 13 23.85 8.33 -26.16
C PHE A 13 23.18 9.42 -25.31
N LEU A 14 22.97 10.63 -25.85
CA LEU A 14 22.28 11.72 -25.15
C LEU A 14 20.77 11.48 -24.98
N VAL A 15 20.13 10.73 -25.87
CA VAL A 15 18.69 10.41 -25.74
C VAL A 15 18.43 9.44 -24.58
N PHE A 16 19.38 8.54 -24.28
CA PHE A 16 19.27 7.60 -23.15
C PHE A 16 19.61 8.22 -21.78
N SER A 17 20.22 9.41 -21.72
CA SER A 17 20.53 10.09 -20.45
C SER A 17 19.40 10.98 -19.92
N SER A 18 18.23 11.00 -20.58
CA SER A 18 17.16 11.97 -20.29
C SER A 18 16.18 11.55 -19.19
N PHE A 19 16.31 10.35 -18.62
CA PHE A 19 15.48 9.92 -17.48
C PHE A 19 16.28 10.04 -16.19
N SER A 20 16.60 11.28 -15.81
CA SER A 20 17.01 11.56 -14.43
C SER A 20 15.75 11.57 -13.59
N PHE A 21 15.35 10.41 -13.07
CA PHE A 21 14.39 10.39 -11.97
C PHE A 21 15.03 11.18 -10.83
N ALA A 22 14.40 12.28 -10.43
CA ALA A 22 14.81 13.00 -9.24
C ALA A 22 14.74 12.05 -8.03
N ALA A 23 15.68 12.22 -7.11
CA ALA A 23 15.78 11.37 -5.92
C ALA A 23 14.53 11.58 -5.07
N VAL A 24 13.93 10.49 -4.59
CA VAL A 24 12.88 10.57 -3.57
C VAL A 24 13.45 11.21 -2.32
N ILE A 25 12.64 12.03 -1.63
CA ILE A 25 13.03 12.61 -0.34
C ILE A 25 12.39 11.84 0.81
N PRO A 26 13.00 11.84 2.00
CA PRO A 26 12.36 11.26 3.18
C PRO A 26 11.06 11.98 3.53
N GLY A 27 9.95 11.24 3.58
CA GLY A 27 8.74 11.67 4.27
C GLY A 27 8.86 11.48 5.78
N GLN A 28 7.84 11.88 6.52
CA GLN A 28 7.76 11.68 7.96
C GLN A 28 6.69 10.64 8.27
N SER A 29 6.98 9.62 9.06
CA SER A 29 5.92 8.71 9.52
C SER A 29 6.15 8.29 10.94
N ASP A 30 5.05 8.03 11.64
CA ASP A 30 5.06 7.30 12.90
C ASP A 30 4.76 5.82 12.65
N TYR A 31 5.11 4.98 13.61
CA TYR A 31 5.02 3.54 13.47
C TYR A 31 4.41 2.89 14.70
N ILE A 32 3.53 1.92 14.46
CA ILE A 32 3.03 1.02 15.50
C ILE A 32 3.49 -0.40 15.17
N GLU A 33 4.28 -0.99 16.08
CA GLU A 33 4.53 -2.43 16.09
C GLU A 33 3.36 -3.12 16.80
N ASN A 34 2.58 -3.89 16.06
CA ASN A 34 1.43 -4.59 16.60
C ASN A 34 1.86 -5.91 17.27
N GLU A 35 1.07 -6.38 18.24
CA GLU A 35 1.36 -7.62 18.97
C GLU A 35 1.42 -8.88 18.08
N ASP A 36 0.77 -8.84 16.92
CA ASP A 36 0.77 -9.92 15.94
C ASP A 36 2.04 -9.93 15.06
N GLY A 37 2.91 -8.93 15.18
CA GLY A 37 4.13 -8.78 14.40
C GLY A 37 3.96 -7.97 13.11
N SER A 38 2.78 -7.40 12.86
CA SER A 38 2.59 -6.42 11.79
C SER A 38 3.10 -5.04 12.19
N VAL A 39 3.37 -4.20 11.19
CA VAL A 39 3.80 -2.81 11.37
C VAL A 39 2.82 -1.90 10.67
N THR A 40 2.36 -0.86 11.36
CA THR A 40 1.53 0.21 10.80
C THR A 40 2.38 1.45 10.54
N PHE A 41 2.44 1.91 9.29
CA PHE A 41 2.95 3.21 8.90
C PHE A 41 1.82 4.24 9.01
N ILE A 42 2.05 5.37 9.68
CA ILE A 42 1.09 6.47 9.81
C ILE A 42 1.67 7.73 9.18
N PHE A 43 0.94 8.34 8.25
CA PHE A 43 1.40 9.48 7.45
C PHE A 43 0.79 10.82 7.88
N ASP A 44 0.10 10.88 9.01
CA ASP A 44 -0.72 12.05 9.37
C ASP A 44 -0.06 13.05 10.34
N LEU A 45 1.21 12.82 10.71
CA LEU A 45 1.83 13.52 11.84
C LEU A 45 2.91 14.53 11.42
N VAL A 46 2.70 15.23 10.30
CA VAL A 46 3.61 16.29 9.84
C VAL A 46 3.32 17.65 10.46
N SER A 47 4.35 18.50 10.50
CA SER A 47 4.26 19.87 11.05
C SER A 47 4.29 20.97 9.99
N ALA A 48 4.47 20.58 8.73
CA ALA A 48 4.41 21.38 7.51
C ALA A 48 4.36 20.40 6.32
N ASP A 49 3.85 20.84 5.18
CA ASP A 49 3.76 20.03 3.97
C ASP A 49 5.15 19.50 3.57
N ILE A 50 5.21 18.23 3.18
CA ILE A 50 6.40 17.61 2.62
C ILE A 50 6.08 17.22 1.18
N GLU A 51 6.50 18.07 0.25
CA GLU A 51 6.40 17.83 -1.19
C GLU A 51 7.55 16.91 -1.64
N GLY A 52 7.22 15.76 -2.21
CA GLY A 52 8.22 14.86 -2.78
C GLY A 52 9.02 15.54 -3.89
N GLU A 53 10.32 15.77 -3.70
CA GLU A 53 11.16 16.19 -4.83
C GLU A 53 11.21 15.06 -5.86
N GLY A 54 10.91 15.38 -7.12
CA GLY A 54 10.80 14.36 -8.15
C GLY A 54 9.43 13.66 -8.16
N MET A 55 9.43 12.33 -8.16
CA MET A 55 8.19 11.55 -8.30
C MET A 55 7.67 10.95 -6.98
N GLY A 56 8.25 11.26 -5.80
CA GLY A 56 7.80 10.58 -4.58
C GLY A 56 8.49 10.89 -3.25
N LEU A 57 7.98 10.21 -2.21
CA LEU A 57 8.45 10.23 -0.82
C LEU A 57 8.93 8.84 -0.40
N SER A 58 9.94 8.77 0.46
CA SER A 58 10.43 7.52 1.05
C SER A 58 10.20 7.46 2.56
N PHE A 59 9.80 6.30 3.06
CA PHE A 59 9.56 5.99 4.47
C PHE A 59 10.36 4.73 4.82
N SER A 60 11.00 4.70 5.99
CA SER A 60 11.92 3.62 6.34
C SER A 60 11.70 3.11 7.76
N TYR A 61 11.61 1.79 7.90
CA TYR A 61 11.43 1.12 9.18
C TYR A 61 12.34 -0.13 9.26
N PHE A 62 13.34 -0.12 10.14
CA PHE A 62 14.23 -1.26 10.40
C PHE A 62 14.74 -2.04 9.15
N GLY A 63 15.06 -1.33 8.06
CA GLY A 63 15.55 -1.93 6.81
C GLY A 63 14.49 -2.17 5.75
N LEU A 64 13.20 -2.15 6.12
CA LEU A 64 12.09 -2.00 5.18
C LEU A 64 12.06 -0.56 4.66
N GLU A 65 11.99 -0.42 3.35
CA GLU A 65 11.86 0.85 2.64
C GLU A 65 10.54 0.84 1.86
N LEU A 66 9.69 1.81 2.13
CA LEU A 66 8.47 2.14 1.39
C LEU A 66 8.72 3.41 0.60
N ILE A 67 8.48 3.37 -0.70
CA ILE A 67 8.54 4.52 -1.59
C ILE A 67 7.13 4.76 -2.15
N ALA A 68 6.56 5.93 -1.83
CA ALA A 68 5.29 6.40 -2.38
C ALA A 68 5.57 7.29 -3.59
N THR A 69 5.01 6.95 -4.75
CA THR A 69 5.19 7.69 -6.01
C THR A 69 3.87 7.93 -6.73
N SER A 70 3.85 8.89 -7.65
CA SER A 70 2.68 9.17 -8.50
C SER A 70 3.10 9.70 -9.87
N GLN A 71 2.13 9.90 -10.77
CA GLN A 71 2.33 10.66 -12.01
C GLN A 71 2.56 12.16 -11.77
N ALA A 72 2.17 12.66 -10.60
CA ALA A 72 2.37 14.02 -10.15
C ALA A 72 3.16 14.03 -8.82
N ILE A 73 3.21 15.18 -8.15
CA ILE A 73 3.95 15.31 -6.90
C ILE A 73 3.17 14.55 -5.83
N VAL A 74 3.83 13.60 -5.16
CA VAL A 74 3.30 13.01 -3.92
C VAL A 74 3.57 14.01 -2.82
N ILE A 75 2.53 14.36 -2.07
CA ILE A 75 2.63 15.27 -0.95
C ILE A 75 2.23 14.54 0.32
N GLN A 76 2.90 14.88 1.41
CA GLN A 76 2.42 14.58 2.75
C GLN A 76 1.93 15.89 3.34
N ASP A 77 0.62 15.99 3.55
CA ASP A 77 -0.03 17.30 3.72
C ASP A 77 -0.16 17.72 5.18
N PHE A 78 -0.14 19.03 5.45
CA PHE A 78 -0.39 19.62 6.76
C PHE A 78 -1.61 20.55 6.68
N PRO A 79 -2.48 20.63 7.71
CA PRO A 79 -2.35 20.13 9.08
C PRO A 79 -2.81 18.68 9.27
N ALA A 80 -3.04 18.28 10.53
CA ALA A 80 -3.58 16.96 10.88
C ALA A 80 -4.75 16.58 9.96
N ASN A 81 -4.86 15.28 9.70
CA ASN A 81 -5.64 14.65 8.65
C ASN A 81 -5.13 14.95 7.22
N GLY A 82 -3.85 15.20 7.03
CA GLY A 82 -3.24 15.47 5.72
C GLY A 82 -2.60 14.27 5.02
N GLY A 83 -2.37 13.14 5.72
CA GLY A 83 -1.98 11.86 5.11
C GLY A 83 -0.99 11.91 3.91
N LEU A 84 -1.12 10.97 2.97
CA LEU A 84 -0.45 11.01 1.66
C LEU A 84 -1.46 11.29 0.55
N GLY A 85 -1.18 12.32 -0.23
CA GLY A 85 -1.97 12.72 -1.39
C GLY A 85 -1.13 12.90 -2.64
N VAL A 86 -1.76 13.45 -3.66
CA VAL A 86 -1.16 13.72 -4.96
C VAL A 86 -1.53 15.13 -5.35
N ASP A 87 -0.55 16.03 -5.45
CA ASP A 87 -0.80 17.38 -5.96
C ASP A 87 -1.04 17.33 -7.47
N SER A 88 -2.31 17.17 -7.81
CA SER A 88 -2.84 17.21 -9.17
C SER A 88 -3.66 18.48 -9.32
N ASN A 89 -3.48 19.18 -10.45
CA ASN A 89 -4.16 20.47 -10.69
C ASN A 89 -5.70 20.43 -10.60
N SER A 90 -6.32 19.25 -10.51
CA SER A 90 -7.77 19.02 -10.44
C SER A 90 -8.36 19.27 -9.06
N ASP A 91 -7.74 18.72 -8.01
CA ASP A 91 -8.34 18.60 -6.67
C ASP A 91 -7.34 18.99 -5.55
N GLY A 92 -6.27 19.71 -5.92
CA GLY A 92 -5.23 20.15 -5.02
C GLY A 92 -4.25 19.01 -4.68
N ASP A 93 -3.79 19.02 -3.43
CA ASP A 93 -2.88 18.06 -2.79
C ASP A 93 -3.52 16.70 -2.45
N ASN A 94 -4.82 16.53 -2.68
CA ASN A 94 -5.58 15.32 -2.36
C ASN A 94 -5.35 14.18 -3.34
N LEU A 95 -5.49 12.93 -2.89
CA LEU A 95 -5.74 11.81 -3.80
C LEU A 95 -7.18 11.89 -4.32
N ALA A 96 -7.33 12.14 -5.62
CA ALA A 96 -8.63 12.30 -6.24
C ALA A 96 -8.81 11.53 -7.55
N SER A 97 -9.81 11.93 -8.34
CA SER A 97 -10.25 11.20 -9.53
C SER A 97 -9.17 11.15 -10.62
N GLY A 98 -8.65 9.95 -10.88
CA GLY A 98 -7.61 9.75 -11.89
C GLY A 98 -6.20 9.89 -11.34
N ASP A 99 -6.07 10.24 -10.06
CA ASP A 99 -4.80 10.19 -9.36
C ASP A 99 -4.45 8.77 -8.95
N VAL A 100 -3.17 8.44 -9.08
CA VAL A 100 -2.65 7.11 -8.77
C VAL A 100 -1.45 7.27 -7.86
N LEU A 101 -1.59 6.79 -6.64
CA LEU A 101 -0.50 6.61 -5.69
C LEU A 101 0.03 5.18 -5.81
N ILE A 102 1.34 5.04 -5.92
CA ILE A 102 2.03 3.76 -6.05
C ILE A 102 2.93 3.59 -4.83
N LEU A 103 2.63 2.59 -4.02
CA LEU A 103 3.42 2.19 -2.87
C LEU A 103 4.35 1.06 -3.28
N SER A 104 5.66 1.29 -3.24
CA SER A 104 6.70 0.31 -3.62
C SER A 104 7.55 -0.04 -2.41
N PHE A 105 7.78 -1.33 -2.20
CA PHE A 105 8.56 -1.86 -1.10
C PHE A 105 9.83 -2.52 -1.62
N ASN A 106 10.94 -2.36 -0.88
CA ASN A 106 12.18 -3.09 -1.16
C ASN A 106 12.10 -4.58 -0.79
N GLU A 107 11.10 -4.97 -0.01
CA GLU A 107 10.82 -6.35 0.39
C GLU A 107 9.42 -6.79 -0.04
N PHE A 108 9.19 -8.11 -0.07
CA PHE A 108 7.86 -8.65 -0.26
C PHE A 108 7.06 -8.47 1.03
N VAL A 109 5.90 -7.80 0.94
CA VAL A 109 5.05 -7.50 2.09
C VAL A 109 3.63 -8.02 1.86
N THR A 110 2.89 -8.19 2.95
CA THR A 110 1.45 -8.43 2.92
C THR A 110 0.73 -7.30 3.64
N ILE A 111 0.04 -6.45 2.90
CA ILE A 111 -0.81 -5.39 3.43
C ILE A 111 -2.09 -6.01 3.99
N THR A 112 -2.39 -5.73 5.25
CA THR A 112 -3.53 -6.29 5.99
C THR A 112 -4.53 -5.22 6.46
N ALA A 113 -4.12 -3.96 6.54
CA ALA A 113 -5.00 -2.85 6.90
C ALA A 113 -4.59 -1.57 6.16
N MET A 114 -5.55 -0.69 5.93
CA MET A 114 -5.33 0.65 5.39
C MET A 114 -6.32 1.61 6.04
N SER A 115 -5.94 2.88 6.17
CA SER A 115 -6.89 3.93 6.50
C SER A 115 -6.82 5.10 5.54
N PHE A 116 -7.97 5.74 5.34
CA PHE A 116 -8.16 6.93 4.53
C PHE A 116 -8.88 7.98 5.35
N ASN A 117 -8.69 9.23 4.98
CA ASN A 117 -9.42 10.36 5.50
C ASN A 117 -9.95 11.22 4.33
N GLY A 118 -10.82 12.18 4.62
CA GLY A 118 -11.38 13.11 3.64
C GLY A 118 -12.78 12.78 3.14
N LEU A 119 -13.65 13.80 3.12
CA LEU A 119 -15.03 13.68 2.66
C LEU A 119 -15.17 14.25 1.24
N MET A 120 -15.79 13.47 0.36
CA MET A 120 -16.09 13.82 -1.01
C MET A 120 -16.87 15.14 -1.11
N GLY A 121 -16.33 16.07 -1.88
CA GLY A 121 -16.93 17.40 -2.09
C GLY A 121 -16.74 18.37 -0.92
N GLN A 122 -15.90 18.03 0.07
CA GLN A 122 -15.46 18.91 1.14
C GLN A 122 -13.93 19.06 1.12
N ASP A 123 -13.40 19.62 2.21
CA ASP A 123 -11.99 19.61 2.54
C ASP A 123 -11.50 18.16 2.77
N GLY A 124 -10.34 17.80 2.25
CA GLY A 124 -9.72 16.48 2.43
C GLY A 124 -9.27 16.21 3.87
N HIS A 125 -9.11 17.24 4.70
CA HIS A 125 -8.64 17.10 6.10
C HIS A 125 -9.72 16.66 7.10
N GLN A 126 -10.76 15.95 6.65
CA GLN A 126 -11.76 15.40 7.57
C GLN A 126 -11.29 14.05 8.09
N GLU A 127 -11.37 13.83 9.40
CA GLU A 127 -11.07 12.54 10.04
C GLU A 127 -11.83 11.37 9.40
N MET A 128 -13.09 11.62 9.02
CA MET A 128 -13.90 10.61 8.34
C MET A 128 -13.57 10.60 6.86
N ALA A 129 -13.54 9.40 6.29
CA ALA A 129 -13.54 9.20 4.86
C ALA A 129 -14.92 8.82 4.32
N ASP A 130 -15.22 9.21 3.09
CA ASP A 130 -16.28 8.60 2.30
C ASP A 130 -15.86 8.45 0.84
N GLY A 131 -16.53 7.52 0.13
CA GLY A 131 -16.25 7.31 -1.28
C GLY A 131 -15.59 5.97 -1.63
N LEU A 132 -15.10 5.88 -2.87
CA LEU A 132 -14.54 4.65 -3.43
C LEU A 132 -13.11 4.85 -3.92
N VAL A 133 -12.24 3.90 -3.59
CA VAL A 133 -10.87 3.82 -4.09
C VAL A 133 -10.60 2.46 -4.71
N LEU A 134 -9.70 2.45 -5.69
CA LEU A 134 -9.20 1.25 -6.34
C LEU A 134 -7.84 0.89 -5.73
N VAL A 135 -7.77 -0.19 -4.95
CA VAL A 135 -6.55 -0.66 -4.30
C VAL A 135 -6.17 -2.04 -4.83
N GLY A 136 -5.02 -2.15 -5.49
CA GLY A 136 -4.53 -3.42 -6.04
C GLY A 136 -5.52 -4.09 -7.03
N GLY A 137 -6.40 -3.30 -7.66
CA GLY A 137 -7.46 -3.77 -8.55
C GLY A 137 -8.81 -4.10 -7.87
N ASN A 138 -8.90 -3.99 -6.54
CA ASN A 138 -10.17 -4.11 -5.81
C ASN A 138 -10.77 -2.73 -5.55
N ILE A 139 -12.10 -2.66 -5.45
CA ILE A 139 -12.80 -1.43 -5.06
C ILE A 139 -13.07 -1.51 -3.55
N LEU A 140 -12.66 -0.48 -2.81
CA LEU A 140 -12.90 -0.33 -1.38
C LEU A 140 -13.79 0.89 -1.14
N ASP A 141 -14.73 0.77 -0.19
CA ASP A 141 -15.51 1.89 0.35
C ASP A 141 -14.72 2.51 1.51
N THR A 142 -14.20 3.71 1.33
CA THR A 142 -13.29 4.35 2.29
C THR A 142 -13.94 4.66 3.62
N ALA A 143 -15.28 4.69 3.70
CA ALA A 143 -16.00 4.87 4.96
C ALA A 143 -15.73 3.74 5.96
N ASP A 144 -15.53 2.50 5.48
CA ASP A 144 -15.20 1.34 6.29
C ASP A 144 -13.73 1.37 6.79
N TYR A 145 -12.91 2.22 6.18
CA TYR A 145 -11.46 2.32 6.41
C TYR A 145 -11.07 3.71 6.92
N SER A 146 -11.91 4.35 7.72
CA SER A 146 -11.66 5.69 8.29
C SER A 146 -10.86 5.70 9.60
N MET A 147 -10.42 4.54 10.09
CA MET A 147 -9.63 4.42 11.31
C MET A 147 -8.31 3.72 11.05
N VAL A 148 -7.23 4.22 11.64
CA VAL A 148 -5.90 3.58 11.59
C VAL A 148 -6.00 2.12 12.01
N GLY A 149 -5.50 1.23 11.15
CA GLY A 149 -5.55 -0.23 11.38
C GLY A 149 -6.85 -0.92 10.98
N SER A 150 -7.77 -0.24 10.28
CA SER A 150 -8.96 -0.87 9.69
C SER A 150 -8.57 -2.00 8.71
N ALA A 151 -8.82 -3.23 9.14
CA ALA A 151 -8.39 -4.43 8.43
C ALA A 151 -9.09 -4.58 7.07
N LEU A 152 -8.32 -4.90 6.04
CA LEU A 152 -8.83 -5.27 4.72
C LEU A 152 -9.50 -6.64 4.78
N ASP A 153 -10.66 -6.77 4.12
CA ASP A 153 -11.35 -8.05 3.96
C ASP A 153 -10.45 -9.14 3.33
N MET A 154 -9.58 -8.71 2.41
CA MET A 154 -8.58 -9.57 1.79
C MET A 154 -7.20 -8.91 1.86
N PRO A 155 -6.24 -9.52 2.57
CA PRO A 155 -4.85 -9.08 2.54
C PRO A 155 -4.28 -9.11 1.13
N MET A 156 -3.40 -8.17 0.82
CA MET A 156 -2.75 -8.05 -0.49
C MET A 156 -1.25 -8.26 -0.34
N ALA A 157 -0.69 -9.21 -1.08
CA ALA A 157 0.73 -9.55 -1.00
C ALA A 157 1.47 -9.13 -2.28
N GLY A 158 2.66 -8.56 -2.13
CA GLY A 158 3.43 -8.03 -3.25
C GLY A 158 4.56 -7.10 -2.81
N THR A 159 5.24 -6.51 -3.79
CA THR A 159 6.26 -5.47 -3.59
C THR A 159 5.82 -4.10 -4.09
N ALA A 160 4.67 -4.02 -4.78
CA ALA A 160 4.14 -2.77 -5.30
C ALA A 160 2.61 -2.82 -5.33
N PHE A 161 1.97 -1.73 -4.90
CA PHE A 161 0.52 -1.60 -4.80
C PHE A 161 0.10 -0.25 -5.34
N THR A 162 -0.97 -0.24 -6.13
CA THR A 162 -1.55 0.99 -6.66
C THR A 162 -2.84 1.33 -5.92
N ILE A 163 -2.99 2.58 -5.56
CA ILE A 163 -4.19 3.16 -4.96
C ILE A 163 -4.63 4.29 -5.88
N ALA A 164 -5.86 4.24 -6.37
CA ALA A 164 -6.39 5.28 -7.25
C ALA A 164 -7.76 5.75 -6.77
N GLY A 165 -8.00 7.06 -6.77
CA GLY A 165 -9.32 7.61 -6.49
C GLY A 165 -10.28 7.19 -7.61
N ALA A 166 -11.41 6.56 -7.25
CA ALA A 166 -12.42 6.24 -8.26
C ALA A 166 -13.07 7.54 -8.76
N THR A 167 -13.38 7.57 -10.06
CA THR A 167 -13.80 8.81 -10.75
C THR A 167 -15.03 9.45 -10.09
N ASN A 168 -14.89 10.69 -9.62
CA ASN A 168 -15.92 11.45 -8.89
C ASN A 168 -16.47 10.72 -7.64
N GLN A 169 -15.67 9.88 -7.02
CA GLN A 169 -16.09 9.06 -5.88
C GLN A 169 -15.14 9.15 -4.70
N PHE A 170 -14.04 9.92 -4.74
CA PHE A 170 -13.15 10.08 -3.59
C PHE A 170 -12.34 11.37 -3.70
N THR A 171 -12.16 12.05 -2.56
CA THR A 171 -11.26 13.19 -2.38
C THR A 171 -10.74 13.12 -0.94
N GLY A 172 -9.44 12.87 -0.77
CA GLY A 172 -8.83 12.78 0.55
C GLY A 172 -7.43 12.18 0.49
N TYR A 173 -6.95 11.60 1.58
CA TYR A 173 -5.57 11.10 1.67
C TYR A 173 -5.51 9.65 2.14
N LEU A 174 -4.40 8.97 1.80
CA LEU A 174 -4.01 7.72 2.44
C LEU A 174 -3.36 8.06 3.79
N GLU A 175 -3.97 7.65 4.88
CA GLU A 175 -3.54 8.04 6.22
C GLU A 175 -2.63 6.99 6.86
N SER A 176 -2.92 5.70 6.66
CA SER A 176 -2.07 4.62 7.19
C SER A 176 -2.09 3.34 6.36
N VAL A 177 -1.04 2.52 6.54
CA VAL A 177 -0.94 1.15 5.99
C VAL A 177 -0.36 0.22 7.04
N THR A 178 -1.05 -0.89 7.32
CA THR A 178 -0.53 -1.98 8.16
C THR A 178 -0.14 -3.17 7.30
N LEU A 179 1.03 -3.73 7.58
CA LEU A 179 1.60 -4.83 6.81
C LEU A 179 2.42 -5.81 7.64
N PHE A 180 2.60 -7.01 7.10
CA PHE A 180 3.65 -7.94 7.47
C PHE A 180 4.79 -7.87 6.47
N ILE A 181 6.03 -8.00 6.95
CA ILE A 181 7.18 -8.29 6.11
C ILE A 181 7.15 -9.79 5.81
N GLY A 182 6.90 -10.17 4.55
CA GLY A 182 6.67 -11.56 4.15
C GLY A 182 5.20 -12.00 4.25
N GLU A 183 5.00 -13.29 4.53
CA GLU A 183 3.67 -13.85 4.76
C GLU A 183 3.20 -13.57 6.20
N PRO A 184 1.89 -13.29 6.42
CA PRO A 184 1.35 -13.16 7.76
C PRO A 184 1.59 -14.46 8.55
N PRO A 185 1.73 -14.39 9.88
CA PRO A 185 1.76 -15.58 10.72
C PRO A 185 0.53 -16.43 10.42
N GLN A 186 0.74 -17.61 9.83
CA GLN A 186 -0.34 -18.58 9.70
C GLN A 186 -0.63 -19.06 11.12
N GLY A 187 -1.69 -18.52 11.72
CA GLY A 187 -2.09 -18.84 13.08
C GLY A 187 -2.06 -20.35 13.30
N ILE A 188 -1.69 -20.78 14.51
CA ILE A 188 -1.80 -22.19 14.87
C ILE A 188 -3.26 -22.59 14.64
N PRO A 189 -3.55 -23.65 13.83
CA PRO A 189 -4.92 -24.03 13.55
C PRO A 189 -5.68 -24.17 14.86
N GLU A 190 -6.88 -23.60 14.94
CA GLU A 190 -7.66 -23.63 16.16
C GLU A 190 -7.74 -25.06 16.72
N PRO A 191 -7.77 -25.26 18.05
CA PRO A 191 -7.82 -26.59 18.65
C PRO A 191 -8.94 -27.47 18.06
N GLY A 192 -10.06 -26.87 17.65
CA GLY A 192 -11.15 -27.55 16.95
C GLY A 192 -10.75 -28.11 15.58
N THR A 193 -10.02 -27.34 14.78
CA THR A 193 -9.48 -27.75 13.48
C THR A 193 -8.47 -28.88 13.65
N LEU A 194 -7.61 -28.80 14.65
CA LEU A 194 -6.68 -29.89 15.00
C LEU A 194 -7.42 -31.16 15.42
N LEU A 195 -8.50 -31.03 16.19
CA LEU A 195 -9.31 -32.16 16.65
C LEU A 195 -10.07 -32.83 15.49
N LEU A 196 -10.61 -32.04 14.56
CA LEU A 196 -11.26 -32.52 13.33
C LEU A 196 -10.26 -33.27 12.44
N PHE A 197 -9.06 -32.73 12.29
CA PHE A 197 -7.99 -33.36 11.53
C PHE A 197 -7.56 -34.68 12.17
N ALA A 198 -7.37 -34.71 13.49
CA ALA A 198 -7.07 -35.92 14.23
C ALA A 198 -8.21 -36.95 14.09
N GLY A 199 -9.46 -36.53 14.23
CA GLY A 199 -10.64 -37.38 14.05
C GLY A 199 -10.71 -38.00 12.66
N ALA A 200 -10.43 -37.22 11.61
CA ALA A 200 -10.37 -37.70 10.22
C ALA A 200 -9.27 -38.77 10.03
N ILE A 201 -8.08 -38.54 10.60
CA ILE A 201 -6.99 -39.51 10.57
C ILE A 201 -7.39 -40.81 11.28
N PHE A 202 -7.96 -40.73 12.48
CA PHE A 202 -8.42 -41.92 13.22
C PHE A 202 -9.56 -42.65 12.49
N GLY A 203 -10.47 -41.92 11.85
CA GLY A 203 -11.53 -42.48 11.01
C GLY A 203 -10.98 -43.28 9.83
N LEU A 204 -9.99 -42.75 9.13
CA LEU A 204 -9.31 -43.45 8.02
C LEU A 204 -8.60 -44.73 8.48
N PHE A 205 -7.95 -44.70 9.64
CA PHE A 205 -7.35 -45.91 10.23
C PHE A 205 -8.40 -46.95 10.64
N GLY A 206 -9.54 -46.52 11.18
CA GLY A 206 -10.66 -47.41 11.52
C GLY A 206 -11.25 -48.12 10.30
N ILE A 207 -11.47 -47.39 9.21
CA ILE A 207 -12.01 -47.93 7.95
C ILE A 207 -11.05 -48.96 7.34
N ARG A 208 -9.74 -48.68 7.33
CA ARG A 208 -8.72 -49.63 6.84
C ARG A 208 -8.72 -50.95 7.60
N ARG A 209 -8.94 -50.91 8.92
CA ARG A 209 -8.94 -52.10 9.77
C ARG A 209 -10.18 -52.99 9.56
N PHE A 210 -11.32 -52.39 9.27
CA PHE A 210 -12.53 -53.13 8.89
C PHE A 210 -12.41 -53.76 7.50
N HIS A 211 -11.80 -53.06 6.55
CA HIS A 211 -11.62 -53.57 5.18
C HIS A 211 -10.66 -54.78 5.12
N GLN A 212 -9.69 -54.88 6.04
CA GLN A 212 -8.78 -56.04 6.12
C GLN A 212 -9.34 -57.26 6.87
N ARG A 213 -10.42 -57.10 7.65
CA ARG A 213 -11.07 -58.22 8.37
C ARG A 213 -12.23 -58.87 7.62
N GLY A 214 -12.67 -58.26 6.51
CA GLY A 214 -13.74 -58.76 5.64
C GLY A 214 -13.26 -59.56 4.42
N ARG A 215 -11.99 -59.96 4.38
CA ARG A 215 -11.39 -60.92 3.45
C ARG A 215 -10.77 -62.05 4.23
#